data_AF-A0A949WPE3-F1
#
_entry.id   AF-A0A949WPE3-F1
#
_cell.length_a   1.000
_cell.length_b   1.000
_cell.length_c   1.000
_cell.angle_alpha   90.00
_cell.angle_beta   90.00
_cell.angle_gamma   90.00
#
_symmetry.space_group_name_H-M   'P 1'
#
loop_
_entity.id
_entity.type
_entity.pdbx_description
1 polymer ?
#
loop_
_entity_poly.entity_id
_entity_poly.type
_entity_poly.pdbx_seq_one_letter_code
_entity_poly.pdbx_strand_id
1 'polypeptide(L)'
;MAVAADRRGLTITFENPLPDGRQSVDFTAEYLRVESPSAEVQGHGPGQKRLVRGKEEVAIASLDPIGHYAVRIGFSDGHSSGLYTWETFQTLALEHQERWAAYQAATQSS
;
A
#
# COMPACT_ATOMS: atom_id res chain seq x y z
N MET A 1 -5.47 -12.40 5.78
CA MET A 1 -5.75 -11.17 5.01
C MET A 1 -7.25 -11.00 4.93
N ALA A 2 -7.78 -9.79 5.11
CA ALA A 2 -9.20 -9.48 4.96
C ALA A 2 -9.37 -8.17 4.19
N VAL A 3 -10.36 -8.10 3.31
CA VAL A 3 -10.69 -6.88 2.56
C VAL A 3 -11.95 -6.27 3.17
N ALA A 4 -11.93 -4.96 3.39
CA ALA A 4 -13.10 -4.24 3.88
C ALA A 4 -14.29 -4.39 2.91
N ALA A 5 -15.53 -4.26 3.42
CA ALA A 5 -16.74 -4.36 2.60
C ALA A 5 -16.74 -3.38 1.41
N ASP A 6 -16.19 -2.18 1.63
CA ASP A 6 -16.03 -1.13 0.62
C ASP A 6 -14.85 -1.37 -0.34
N ARG A 7 -14.05 -2.43 -0.12
CA ARG A 7 -12.81 -2.75 -0.85
C ARG A 7 -11.74 -1.65 -0.85
N ARG A 8 -11.93 -0.59 -0.07
CA ARG A 8 -10.95 0.48 0.16
C ARG A 8 -10.02 0.25 1.35
N GLY A 9 -10.23 -0.84 2.10
CA GLY A 9 -9.38 -1.24 3.21
C GLY A 9 -8.86 -2.67 3.03
N LEU A 10 -7.60 -2.88 3.38
CA LEU A 10 -6.93 -4.18 3.40
C LEU A 10 -6.33 -4.41 4.78
N THR A 11 -6.85 -5.39 5.50
CA THR A 11 -6.27 -5.85 6.74
C THR A 11 -5.29 -7.00 6.46
N ILE A 12 -4.02 -6.75 6.74
CA ILE A 12 -2.98 -7.77 6.70
C ILE A 12 -2.74 -8.28 8.12
N THR A 13 -2.81 -9.59 8.29
CA THR A 13 -2.46 -10.27 9.53
C THR A 13 -1.22 -11.06 9.25
N PHE A 14 -0.15 -10.76 9.98
CA PHE A 14 1.10 -11.48 9.88
C PHE A 14 1.04 -12.73 10.77
N GLU A 15 1.68 -13.82 10.32
CA GLU A 15 1.80 -15.04 11.11
C GLU A 15 2.60 -14.76 12.39
N ASN A 16 3.69 -14.00 12.26
CA ASN A 16 4.50 -13.51 13.36
C ASN A 16 4.22 -12.03 13.64
N PRO A 17 4.26 -11.59 14.91
CA PRO A 17 4.11 -10.18 15.25
C PRO A 17 5.23 -9.34 14.63
N LEU A 18 4.88 -8.12 14.24
CA LEU A 18 5.81 -7.09 13.79
C LEU A 18 6.81 -6.74 14.90
N PRO A 19 7.95 -6.11 14.56
CA PRO A 19 8.93 -5.62 15.54
C PRO A 19 8.34 -4.69 16.61
N ASP A 20 7.26 -4.00 16.26
CA ASP A 20 6.51 -3.07 17.11
C ASP A 20 5.44 -3.78 17.98
N GLY A 21 5.34 -5.10 17.91
CA GLY A 21 4.37 -5.92 18.66
C GLY A 21 2.99 -6.07 18.01
N ARG A 22 2.71 -5.35 16.92
CA ARG A 22 1.46 -5.45 16.16
C ARG A 22 1.42 -6.74 15.33
N GLN A 23 0.33 -7.50 15.42
CA GLN A 23 0.14 -8.71 14.59
C GLN A 23 -0.72 -8.46 13.34
N SER A 24 -1.59 -7.46 13.40
CA SER A 24 -2.47 -7.07 12.30
C SER A 24 -2.38 -5.57 12.05
N VAL A 25 -2.47 -5.20 10.78
CA VAL A 25 -2.46 -3.82 10.33
C VAL A 25 -3.51 -3.60 9.25
N ASP A 26 -4.17 -2.46 9.31
CA ASP A 26 -5.05 -1.98 8.28
C ASP A 26 -4.31 -1.02 7.35
N PHE A 27 -4.47 -1.24 6.04
CA PHE A 27 -3.98 -0.37 5.00
C PHE A 27 -5.15 0.12 4.16
N THR A 28 -5.14 1.39 3.79
CA THR A 28 -6.08 1.89 2.79
C THR A 28 -5.60 1.55 1.39
N ALA A 29 -6.54 1.30 0.47
CA ALA A 29 -6.23 1.05 -0.93
C ALA A 29 -5.49 2.24 -1.57
N GLU A 30 -5.83 3.46 -1.14
CA GLU A 30 -5.11 4.68 -1.51
C GLU A 30 -3.64 4.59 -1.09
N TYR A 31 -3.37 4.31 0.18
CA TYR A 31 -2.01 4.25 0.69
C TYR A 31 -1.17 3.21 -0.04
N LEU A 32 -1.72 2.00 -0.22
CA LEU A 32 -1.05 0.95 -0.99
C LEU A 32 -0.78 1.41 -2.43
N ARG A 33 -1.74 2.06 -3.09
CA ARG A 33 -1.60 2.54 -4.47
C ARG A 33 -0.53 3.62 -4.62
N VAL A 34 -0.44 4.54 -3.65
CA VAL A 34 0.57 5.62 -3.62
C VAL A 34 1.96 5.07 -3.32
N GLU A 35 2.05 4.11 -2.40
CA GLU A 35 3.30 3.47 -1.98
C GLU A 35 3.65 2.22 -2.78
N SER A 36 2.94 1.97 -3.90
CA SER A 36 3.20 0.81 -4.76
C SER A 36 4.58 0.91 -5.39
N PRO A 37 5.47 -0.09 -5.22
CA PRO A 37 6.81 -0.09 -5.79
C PRO A 37 6.84 -0.42 -7.29
N SER A 38 5.71 -0.31 -8.00
CA SER A 38 5.64 -0.63 -9.43
C SER A 38 6.67 0.23 -10.19
N ALA A 39 7.50 -0.41 -11.02
CA ALA A 39 8.61 0.19 -11.77
C ALA A 39 8.23 1.41 -12.65
N GLU A 40 6.94 1.70 -12.80
CA GLU A 40 6.42 2.91 -13.45
C GLU A 40 6.49 4.15 -12.54
N VAL A 41 6.41 3.99 -11.21
CA VAL A 41 6.53 5.08 -10.22
C VAL A 41 8.00 5.29 -9.84
N GLN A 42 8.78 4.22 -9.79
CA GLN A 42 10.24 4.29 -9.80
C GLN A 42 10.73 4.50 -11.23
N GLY A 43 10.46 5.68 -11.79
CA GLY A 43 11.33 6.18 -12.86
C GLY A 43 12.80 6.03 -12.44
N HIS A 44 13.68 5.89 -13.42
CA HIS A 44 15.11 5.59 -13.29
C HIS A 44 15.96 6.63 -12.52
N GLY A 45 15.42 7.31 -11.50
CA GLY A 45 16.11 8.30 -10.69
C GLY A 45 15.43 8.58 -9.32
N PRO A 46 16.22 8.87 -8.27
CA PRO A 46 15.69 9.22 -6.95
C PRO A 46 14.99 10.59 -7.00
N GLY A 47 13.76 10.67 -6.49
CA GLY A 47 13.17 11.96 -6.09
C GLY A 47 11.95 12.46 -6.84
N GLN A 48 11.36 11.70 -7.77
CA GLN A 48 10.07 12.06 -8.37
C GLN A 48 8.98 11.05 -8.02
N LYS A 49 8.73 10.85 -6.72
CA LYS A 49 7.44 10.31 -6.27
C LYS A 49 6.37 11.30 -6.72
N ARG A 50 5.71 11.04 -7.84
CA ARG A 50 4.60 11.87 -8.30
C ARG A 50 3.48 11.69 -7.28
N LEU A 51 3.22 12.72 -6.48
CA LEU A 51 2.10 12.74 -5.54
C LEU A 51 0.83 12.43 -6.33
N VAL A 52 0.32 11.21 -6.17
CA VAL A 52 -0.89 10.76 -6.85
C VAL A 52 -2.07 11.23 -6.00
N ARG A 53 -2.42 12.51 -6.13
CA ARG A 53 -3.62 13.09 -5.50
C ARG A 53 -4.89 12.56 -6.19
N GLY A 54 -5.99 12.46 -5.46
CA GLY A 54 -7.30 12.03 -6.00
C GLY A 54 -7.43 10.51 -6.22
N LYS A 55 -6.68 9.70 -5.45
CA LYS A 55 -6.86 8.24 -5.41
C LYS A 55 -7.67 7.78 -4.20
N GLU A 56 -8.35 8.70 -3.53
CA GLU A 56 -9.26 8.43 -2.41
C GLU A 56 -10.38 7.44 -2.80
N GLU A 57 -10.74 7.42 -4.09
CA GLU A 57 -11.76 6.52 -4.64
C GLU A 57 -11.20 5.17 -5.12
N VAL A 58 -9.88 4.94 -5.04
CA VAL A 58 -9.28 3.69 -5.49
C VAL A 58 -9.71 2.54 -4.56
N ALA A 59 -10.12 1.43 -5.17
CA ALA A 59 -10.50 0.23 -4.47
C ALA A 59 -9.62 -0.94 -4.93
N ILE A 60 -9.51 -1.95 -4.07
CA ILE A 60 -8.87 -3.21 -4.39
C ILE A 60 -9.82 -4.01 -5.27
N ALA A 61 -9.47 -4.12 -6.55
CA ALA A 61 -10.20 -4.91 -7.54
C ALA A 61 -9.89 -6.41 -7.42
N SER A 62 -8.63 -6.76 -7.16
CA SER A 62 -8.20 -8.16 -7.06
C SER A 62 -7.01 -8.31 -6.12
N LEU A 63 -6.93 -9.45 -5.44
CA LEU A 63 -5.77 -9.85 -4.63
C LEU A 63 -5.37 -11.25 -5.06
N ASP A 64 -4.19 -11.37 -5.65
CA ASP A 64 -3.66 -12.62 -6.13
C ASP A 64 -2.37 -12.95 -5.36
N PRO A 65 -2.39 -13.93 -4.45
CA PRO A 65 -1.19 -14.33 -3.73
C PRO A 65 -0.19 -14.99 -4.68
N ILE A 66 1.02 -14.46 -4.75
CA ILE A 66 2.10 -14.99 -5.58
C ILE A 66 3.02 -15.82 -4.70
N GLY A 67 2.80 -17.14 -4.73
CA GLY A 67 3.53 -18.08 -3.89
C GLY A 67 3.27 -17.83 -2.40
N HIS A 68 4.30 -17.97 -1.58
CA HIS A 68 4.22 -17.80 -0.12
C HIS A 68 4.87 -16.50 0.38
N TYR A 69 5.36 -15.63 -0.50
CA TYR A 69 6.19 -14.47 -0.12
C TYR A 69 5.64 -13.11 -0.58
N ALA A 70 4.70 -13.09 -1.53
CA ALA A 70 4.15 -11.85 -2.08
C ALA A 70 2.67 -11.93 -2.43
N VAL A 71 2.05 -10.77 -2.53
CA VAL A 71 0.67 -10.58 -2.95
C VAL A 71 0.64 -9.54 -4.05
N ARG A 72 0.02 -9.90 -5.18
CA ARG A 72 -0.28 -8.98 -6.25
C ARG A 72 -1.63 -8.34 -6.01
N ILE A 73 -1.65 -7.03 -5.92
CA ILE A 73 -2.86 -6.23 -5.73
C ILE A 73 -3.21 -5.57 -7.06
N GLY A 74 -4.43 -5.83 -7.51
CA GLY A 74 -5.08 -5.07 -8.57
C GLY A 74 -5.99 -4.00 -8.00
N PHE A 75 -5.86 -2.80 -8.53
CA PHE A 75 -6.63 -1.62 -8.16
C PHE A 75 -7.64 -1.28 -9.25
N SER A 76 -8.78 -0.71 -8.85
CA SER A 76 -9.88 -0.31 -9.75
C SER A 76 -9.51 0.79 -10.75
N ASP A 77 -8.45 1.54 -10.48
CA ASP A 77 -7.90 2.61 -11.32
C ASP A 77 -7.20 2.11 -12.60
N GLY A 78 -7.21 0.79 -12.85
CA GLY A 78 -6.52 0.15 -13.97
C GLY A 78 -5.10 -0.33 -13.63
N HIS A 79 -4.64 -0.11 -12.40
CA HIS A 79 -3.31 -0.56 -11.95
C HIS A 79 -3.36 -2.00 -11.43
N SER A 80 -2.84 -2.97 -12.18
CA SER A 80 -2.91 -4.41 -11.83
C SER A 80 -1.55 -5.08 -11.58
N SER A 81 -0.47 -4.30 -11.55
CA SER A 81 0.92 -4.78 -11.42
C SER A 81 1.51 -4.60 -10.01
N GLY A 82 0.75 -4.11 -9.04
CA GLY A 82 1.25 -3.84 -7.69
C GLY A 82 1.65 -5.12 -6.96
N LEU A 83 2.93 -5.45 -6.92
CA LEU A 83 3.46 -6.60 -6.18
C LEU A 83 3.97 -6.14 -4.81
N TYR A 84 3.43 -6.72 -3.74
CA TYR A 84 3.80 -6.41 -2.36
C TYR A 84 4.31 -7.67 -1.70
N THR A 85 5.58 -7.67 -1.27
CA THR A 85 6.11 -8.78 -0.47
C THR A 85 5.69 -8.61 0.99
N TRP A 86 5.78 -9.68 1.77
CA TRP A 86 5.57 -9.59 3.21
C TRP A 86 6.51 -8.58 3.86
N GLU A 87 7.77 -8.52 3.44
CA GLU A 87 8.73 -7.51 3.88
C GLU A 87 8.24 -6.09 3.55
N THR A 88 7.75 -5.85 2.34
CA THR A 88 7.15 -4.56 1.98
C THR A 88 5.98 -4.21 2.89
N PHE A 89 5.06 -5.13 3.16
CA PHE A 89 3.96 -4.86 4.09
C PHE A 89 4.45 -4.56 5.51
N GLN A 90 5.48 -5.25 5.99
CA GLN A 90 6.08 -4.97 7.30
C GLN A 90 6.70 -3.57 7.33
N THR A 91 7.48 -3.20 6.33
CA THR A 91 8.06 -1.85 6.22
C THR A 91 6.96 -0.80 6.14
N LEU A 92 5.94 -1.01 5.29
CA LEU A 92 4.81 -0.10 5.15
C LEU A 92 4.01 0.04 6.45
N ALA A 93 3.91 -1.02 7.24
CA ALA A 93 3.24 -1.01 8.55
C ALA A 93 4.04 -0.26 9.62
N LEU A 94 5.36 -0.43 9.64
CA LEU A 94 6.27 0.23 10.57
C LEU A 94 6.37 1.72 10.27
N GLU A 95 6.53 2.07 8.99
CA GLU A 95 6.64 3.46 8.54
C GLU A 95 5.27 4.10 8.23
N HIS A 96 4.16 3.39 8.48
CA HIS A 96 2.81 3.87 8.15
C HIS A 96 2.56 5.27 8.69
N GLN A 97 2.88 5.50 9.96
CA GLN A 97 2.65 6.77 10.63
C GLN A 97 3.46 7.91 9.99
N GLU A 98 4.73 7.68 9.69
CA GLU A 98 5.61 8.70 9.09
C GLU A 98 5.24 8.99 7.64
N ARG A 99 5.00 7.94 6.84
CA ARG A 99 4.64 8.07 5.42
C ARG A 99 3.26 8.70 5.25
N TRP A 100 2.30 8.31 6.09
CA TRP A 100 0.97 8.90 6.10
C TRP A 100 1.00 10.36 6.53
N ALA A 101 1.76 10.71 7.56
CA ALA A 101 1.97 12.10 7.97
C ALA A 101 2.61 12.93 6.85
N ALA A 102 3.61 12.39 6.16
CA ALA A 102 4.24 13.04 5.00
C ALA A 102 3.24 13.24 3.84
N TYR A 103 2.40 12.25 3.56
CA TYR A 103 1.33 12.35 2.56
C TYR A 103 0.30 13.43 2.94
N GLN A 104 -0.16 13.45 4.18
CA GLN A 104 -1.11 14.45 4.68
C GLN A 104 -0.52 15.87 4.58
N ALA A 105 0.75 16.05 5.00
CA ALA A 105 1.44 17.33 4.89
C ALA A 105 1.57 17.80 3.43
N ALA A 106 1.90 16.88 2.52
CA ALA A 106 1.97 17.17 1.10
C ALA A 106 0.61 17.46 0.45
N THR A 107 -0.49 16.93 1.00
CA THR A 107 -1.87 17.17 0.51
C THR A 107 -2.47 18.47 1.05
N GLN A 108 -2.19 18.84 2.31
CA GLN A 108 -2.69 20.09 2.92
C GLN A 108 -1.96 21.35 2.47
N SER A 109 -0.82 21.21 1.79
CA SER A 109 -0.08 22.32 1.21
C SER A 109 -0.69 22.70 -0.16
N SER A 110 -1.85 23.34 -0.18
CA SER A 110 -2.45 24.00 -1.36
C SER A 110 -3.39 25.13 -0.95
#